data_AF-A0A3D2VQC6-F1
#
_entry.id   AF-A0A3D2VQC6-F1
#
_cell.length_a   1.000
_cell.length_b   1.000
_cell.length_c   1.000
_cell.angle_alpha   90.00
_cell.angle_beta   90.00
_cell.angle_gamma   90.00
#
_symmetry.space_group_name_H-M   'P 1'
#
loop_
_entity.id
_entity.type
_entity.pdbx_description
1 polymer ?
#
loop_
_entity_poly.entity_id
_entity_poly.type
_entity_poly.pdbx_seq_one_letter_code
_entity_poly.pdbx_strand_id
1 'polypeptide(L)'
;MCWAYCRPGPENRCATSFSREKLWRVVKSLSRDGRDEDGGTGSLQVWRLNAETARVTLQRDWSKLDQIARRRRVAADRLLNHLLDDLPSGTRGTDILVETTLGKLMAALERDLLLKAEAKDPAKLLDRALLWLHEQEIIRLNKGLAIFRSAMTIRLAQEKRNFLKADFIPLKQHYDEQIVQIHVMVEYVQRGLSAMAEALRLAMDYFKLQRAEFLSRWLPDREKELARQTTPESWRAIVESLNNPTQQKIVTDDRDRANVLILAGPGSGKTRVLVHRIAYLVRVGRENPRGVLALAYNRHAAVEIRRRLTDLIGDDAKGVTVLTCHALAMRLVGASFAERAVMDEDAFRAVLRQAAVPSFRRFAWK
;
A
#
# COMPACT_ATOMS: atom_id res chain seq x y z
N MET A 1 3.07 -27.85 -15.92
CA MET A 1 2.95 -29.30 -16.18
C MET A 1 1.97 -29.92 -15.21
N CYS A 2 0.91 -30.55 -15.72
CA CYS A 2 0.00 -31.38 -14.95
C CYS A 2 0.60 -32.79 -14.92
N TRP A 3 1.19 -33.21 -13.80
CA TRP A 3 1.53 -34.62 -13.61
C TRP A 3 0.33 -35.31 -12.97
N ALA A 4 -0.52 -35.89 -13.82
CA ALA A 4 -1.51 -36.88 -13.41
C ALA A 4 -0.76 -38.19 -13.13
N TYR A 5 -0.65 -38.57 -11.85
CA TYR A 5 -0.14 -39.88 -11.48
C TYR A 5 -1.25 -40.91 -11.72
N CYS A 6 -1.29 -41.47 -12.93
CA CYS A 6 -2.21 -42.55 -13.28
C CYS A 6 -1.55 -43.88 -12.88
N ARG A 7 -1.92 -44.44 -11.72
CA ARG A 7 -1.61 -45.84 -11.41
C ARG A 7 -2.70 -46.72 -12.06
N PRO A 8 -2.35 -47.72 -12.88
CA PRO A 8 -3.33 -48.65 -13.41
C PRO A 8 -3.79 -49.61 -12.29
N GLY A 9 -5.02 -49.45 -11.84
CA GLY A 9 -5.77 -50.43 -11.05
C GLY A 9 -7.02 -50.85 -11.82
N PRO A 10 -7.64 -52.00 -11.51
CA PRO A 10 -8.58 -52.71 -12.40
C PRO A 10 -9.95 -52.04 -12.57
N GLU A 11 -10.14 -50.80 -12.12
CA GLU A 11 -11.37 -50.03 -12.32
C GLU A 11 -11.03 -48.64 -12.86
N ASN A 12 -11.52 -48.34 -14.06
CA ASN A 12 -11.41 -47.04 -14.75
C ASN A 12 -12.07 -45.91 -13.96
N ARG A 13 -11.44 -45.46 -12.87
CA ARG A 13 -11.79 -44.24 -12.14
C ARG A 13 -10.56 -43.37 -11.97
N CYS A 14 -10.43 -42.35 -12.83
CA CYS A 14 -9.52 -41.23 -12.62
C CYS A 14 -9.98 -40.44 -11.38
N ALA A 15 -9.44 -40.77 -10.21
CA ALA A 15 -9.69 -40.00 -8.99
C ALA A 15 -8.80 -38.76 -8.99
N THR A 16 -9.29 -37.65 -9.53
CA THR A 16 -8.66 -36.33 -9.38
C THR A 16 -8.89 -35.86 -7.94
N SER A 17 -7.95 -36.13 -7.02
CA SER A 17 -8.00 -35.56 -5.67
C SER A 17 -7.72 -34.05 -5.73
N PHE A 18 -8.76 -33.25 -5.94
CA PHE A 18 -8.65 -31.79 -5.84
C PHE A 18 -8.48 -31.41 -4.37
N SER A 19 -7.29 -30.92 -3.99
CA SER A 19 -7.15 -30.30 -2.67
C SER A 19 -8.01 -29.03 -2.63
N ARG A 20 -8.70 -28.82 -1.51
CA ARG A 20 -9.62 -27.70 -1.29
C ARG A 20 -9.00 -26.34 -1.62
N GLU A 21 -7.72 -26.18 -1.32
CA GLU A 21 -6.95 -24.96 -1.62
C GLU A 21 -6.75 -24.73 -3.13
N LYS A 22 -6.48 -25.78 -3.90
CA LYS A 22 -6.32 -25.70 -5.36
C LYS A 22 -7.62 -25.31 -6.03
N LEU A 23 -8.74 -25.91 -5.62
CA LEU A 23 -10.06 -25.56 -6.16
C LEU A 23 -10.40 -24.10 -5.87
N TRP A 24 -10.15 -23.65 -4.63
CA TRP A 24 -10.36 -22.26 -4.26
C TRP A 24 -9.49 -21.28 -5.06
N ARG A 25 -8.22 -21.63 -5.30
CA ARG A 25 -7.29 -20.84 -6.11
C ARG A 25 -7.75 -20.71 -7.55
N VAL A 26 -8.24 -21.80 -8.16
CA VAL A 26 -8.81 -21.78 -9.52
C VAL A 26 -10.05 -20.89 -9.56
N VAL A 27 -11.00 -21.08 -8.65
CA VAL A 27 -12.24 -20.28 -8.58
C VAL A 27 -11.95 -18.80 -8.36
N LYS A 28 -11.01 -18.46 -7.46
CA LYS A 28 -10.57 -17.08 -7.22
C LYS A 28 -9.83 -16.47 -8.42
N SER A 29 -9.12 -17.27 -9.21
CA SER A 29 -8.48 -16.77 -10.43
C SER A 29 -9.50 -16.44 -11.53
N LEU A 30 -10.61 -17.19 -11.60
CA LEU A 30 -11.70 -16.93 -12.54
C LEU A 30 -12.53 -15.71 -12.13
N SER A 31 -12.58 -15.33 -10.85
CA SER A 31 -13.20 -14.06 -10.44
C SER A 31 -12.38 -12.81 -10.79
N ARG A 32 -11.17 -13.00 -11.32
CA ARG A 32 -10.22 -11.94 -11.68
C ARG A 32 -9.84 -11.94 -13.16
N ASP A 33 -10.44 -12.80 -13.98
CA ASP A 33 -10.08 -13.00 -15.38
C ASP A 33 -10.43 -11.84 -16.33
N GLY A 34 -11.38 -11.01 -15.94
CA GLY A 34 -11.80 -9.81 -16.66
C GLY A 34 -11.55 -8.51 -15.90
N ARG A 35 -10.82 -8.55 -14.77
CA ARG A 35 -10.39 -7.33 -14.06
C ARG A 35 -9.14 -6.78 -14.74
N ASP A 36 -9.28 -5.62 -15.37
CA ASP A 36 -8.20 -4.85 -15.99
C ASP A 36 -8.05 -3.47 -15.31
N GLU A 37 -7.12 -2.67 -15.81
CA GLU A 37 -6.81 -1.32 -15.31
C GLU A 37 -8.00 -0.34 -15.46
N ASP A 38 -8.96 -0.64 -16.34
CA ASP A 38 -10.15 0.16 -16.64
C ASP A 38 -11.39 -0.23 -15.80
N GLY A 39 -11.22 -1.12 -14.80
CA GLY A 39 -12.30 -1.51 -13.90
C GLY A 39 -13.20 -2.65 -14.43
N GLY A 40 -12.70 -3.46 -15.36
CA GLY A 40 -13.42 -4.61 -15.89
C GLY A 40 -13.95 -5.57 -14.82
N THR A 41 -15.13 -6.15 -15.07
CA THR A 41 -15.74 -7.16 -14.18
C THR A 41 -15.19 -8.55 -14.51
N GLY A 42 -14.76 -9.29 -13.48
CA GLY A 42 -14.40 -10.71 -13.63
C GLY A 42 -15.62 -11.57 -13.99
N SER A 43 -15.39 -12.73 -14.60
CA SER A 43 -16.45 -13.64 -15.07
C SER A 43 -17.26 -14.25 -13.91
N LEU A 44 -16.66 -14.35 -12.72
CA LEU A 44 -17.32 -14.84 -11.51
C LEU A 44 -17.23 -13.83 -10.37
N GLN A 45 -18.28 -13.74 -9.58
CA GLN A 45 -18.25 -13.13 -8.26
C GLN A 45 -18.31 -14.24 -7.21
N VAL A 46 -17.32 -14.27 -6.31
CA VAL A 46 -17.14 -15.37 -5.37
C VAL A 46 -17.17 -14.81 -3.96
N TRP A 47 -18.12 -15.27 -3.15
CA TRP A 47 -18.28 -14.92 -1.75
C TRP A 47 -18.07 -16.18 -0.90
N ARG A 48 -17.04 -16.17 -0.06
CA ARG A 48 -16.80 -17.30 0.86
C ARG A 48 -17.79 -17.19 2.02
N LEU A 49 -18.60 -18.23 2.23
CA LEU A 49 -19.57 -18.27 3.33
C LEU A 49 -18.96 -18.93 4.56
N ASN A 50 -18.26 -20.06 4.38
CA ASN A 50 -17.53 -20.72 5.46
C ASN A 50 -16.30 -21.47 4.93
N ALA A 51 -15.84 -22.47 5.68
CA ALA A 51 -14.75 -23.33 5.28
C ALA A 51 -15.04 -24.07 3.96
N GLU A 52 -16.21 -24.66 3.83
CA GLU A 52 -16.53 -25.66 2.79
C GLU A 52 -17.50 -25.14 1.73
N THR A 53 -18.11 -23.99 1.97
CA THR A 53 -19.13 -23.40 1.10
C THR A 53 -18.73 -22.00 0.64
N ALA A 54 -18.99 -21.74 -0.63
CA ALA A 54 -18.86 -20.43 -1.25
C ALA A 54 -20.05 -20.20 -2.17
N ARG A 55 -20.57 -18.98 -2.17
CA ARG A 55 -21.55 -18.53 -3.15
C ARG A 55 -20.80 -18.02 -4.37
N VAL A 56 -21.11 -18.58 -5.53
CA VAL A 56 -20.54 -18.18 -6.81
C VAL A 56 -21.67 -17.64 -7.69
N THR A 57 -21.55 -16.38 -8.09
CA THR A 57 -22.48 -15.75 -9.03
C THR A 57 -21.76 -15.57 -10.36
N LEU A 58 -22.36 -16.07 -11.42
CA LEU A 58 -21.87 -15.90 -12.77
C LEU A 58 -22.16 -14.47 -13.24
N GLN A 59 -21.14 -13.74 -13.67
CA GLN A 59 -21.24 -12.36 -14.16
C GLN A 59 -21.26 -12.27 -15.69
N ARG A 60 -20.87 -13.37 -16.37
CA ARG A 60 -20.81 -13.49 -17.84
C ARG A 60 -21.26 -14.88 -18.25
N ASP A 61 -21.91 -15.00 -19.40
CA ASP A 61 -22.33 -16.30 -19.95
C ASP A 61 -21.20 -17.33 -19.95
N TRP A 62 -21.54 -18.60 -19.71
CA TRP A 62 -20.56 -19.70 -19.66
C TRP A 62 -19.68 -19.79 -20.91
N SER A 63 -20.23 -19.51 -22.09
CA SER A 63 -19.49 -19.49 -23.35
C SER A 63 -18.40 -18.42 -23.37
N LYS A 64 -18.69 -17.22 -22.87
CA LYS A 64 -17.70 -16.12 -22.76
C LYS A 64 -16.64 -16.43 -21.72
N LEU A 65 -17.03 -16.99 -20.57
CA LEU A 65 -16.09 -17.43 -19.54
C LEU A 65 -15.12 -18.46 -20.11
N ASP A 66 -15.63 -19.46 -20.83
CA ASP A 66 -14.79 -20.49 -21.43
C ASP A 66 -13.83 -19.92 -22.47
N GLN A 67 -14.29 -19.00 -23.33
CA GLN A 67 -13.45 -18.31 -24.30
C GLN A 67 -12.31 -17.53 -23.63
N ILE A 68 -12.61 -16.76 -22.57
CA ILE A 68 -11.60 -16.00 -21.80
C ILE A 68 -10.61 -16.96 -21.13
N ALA A 69 -11.11 -18.04 -20.52
CA ALA A 69 -10.28 -19.04 -19.86
C ALA A 69 -9.38 -19.78 -20.86
N ARG A 70 -9.86 -20.05 -22.07
CA ARG A 70 -9.09 -20.67 -23.15
C ARG A 70 -7.97 -19.75 -23.62
N ARG A 71 -8.28 -18.50 -23.96
CA ARG A 71 -7.27 -17.50 -24.39
C ARG A 71 -6.17 -17.32 -23.35
N ARG A 72 -6.55 -17.17 -22.09
CA ARG A 72 -5.61 -17.06 -20.97
C ARG A 72 -4.71 -18.29 -20.86
N ARG A 73 -5.27 -19.50 -20.99
CA ARG A 73 -4.51 -20.75 -20.94
C ARG A 73 -3.51 -20.85 -22.08
N VAL A 74 -3.92 -20.54 -23.32
CA VAL A 74 -3.01 -20.57 -24.48
C VAL A 74 -1.91 -19.52 -24.33
N ALA A 75 -2.23 -18.29 -23.92
CA ALA A 75 -1.24 -17.25 -23.66
C ALA A 75 -0.26 -17.67 -22.56
N ALA A 76 -0.75 -18.20 -21.44
CA ALA A 76 0.08 -18.68 -20.35
C ALA A 76 1.00 -19.84 -20.76
N ASP A 77 0.52 -20.74 -21.62
CA ASP A 77 1.33 -21.84 -22.17
C ASP A 77 2.48 -21.31 -23.03
N ARG A 78 2.21 -20.35 -23.93
CA ARG A 78 3.25 -19.71 -24.76
C ARG A 78 4.31 -19.00 -23.91
N LEU A 79 3.89 -18.27 -22.89
CA LEU A 79 4.81 -17.58 -21.98
C LEU A 79 5.64 -18.58 -21.17
N LEU A 80 5.01 -19.65 -20.66
CA LEU A 80 5.71 -20.67 -19.91
C LEU A 80 6.75 -21.39 -20.78
N ASN A 81 6.39 -21.76 -22.01
CA ASN A 81 7.32 -22.39 -22.94
C ASN A 81 8.50 -21.45 -23.26
N HIS A 82 8.24 -20.16 -23.50
CA HIS A 82 9.31 -19.19 -23.70
C HIS A 82 10.25 -19.07 -22.48
N LEU A 83 9.70 -19.05 -21.27
CA LEU A 83 10.50 -19.03 -20.03
C LEU A 83 11.31 -20.32 -19.84
N LEU A 84 10.78 -21.46 -20.27
CA LEU A 84 11.49 -22.75 -20.22
C LEU A 84 12.60 -22.83 -21.28
N ASP A 85 12.39 -22.24 -22.47
CA ASP A 85 13.39 -22.18 -23.53
C ASP A 85 14.56 -21.25 -23.17
N ASP A 86 14.30 -20.20 -22.38
CA ASP A 86 15.32 -19.28 -21.86
C ASP A 86 16.18 -19.89 -20.72
N LEU A 87 15.86 -21.11 -20.25
CA LEU A 87 16.66 -21.81 -19.23
C LEU A 87 17.91 -22.49 -19.82
N PRO A 88 19.06 -22.47 -19.13
CA PRO A 88 20.24 -23.22 -19.56
C PRO A 88 19.94 -24.72 -19.67
N SER A 89 20.42 -25.35 -20.74
CA SER A 89 20.26 -26.79 -20.98
C SER A 89 20.88 -27.61 -19.84
N GLY A 90 20.10 -28.55 -19.30
CA GLY A 90 20.51 -29.41 -18.18
C GLY A 90 20.18 -28.88 -16.78
N THR A 91 19.55 -27.72 -16.65
CA THR A 91 19.15 -27.19 -15.33
C THR A 91 18.03 -28.04 -14.72
N ARG A 92 18.30 -28.64 -13.56
CA ARG A 92 17.31 -29.36 -12.74
C ARG A 92 17.28 -28.76 -11.34
N GLY A 93 16.11 -28.32 -10.90
CA GLY A 93 15.92 -27.73 -9.59
C GLY A 93 14.51 -27.19 -9.39
N THR A 94 14.16 -26.93 -8.14
CA THR A 94 12.95 -26.20 -7.76
C THR A 94 13.28 -24.70 -7.66
N ASP A 95 12.36 -23.83 -8.11
CA ASP A 95 12.52 -22.36 -8.06
C ASP A 95 13.74 -21.81 -8.84
N ILE A 96 13.91 -22.23 -10.09
CA ILE A 96 14.97 -21.73 -10.97
C ILE A 96 14.65 -20.29 -11.41
N LEU A 97 15.65 -19.40 -11.29
CA LEU A 97 15.52 -18.01 -11.74
C LEU A 97 15.68 -17.92 -13.26
N VAL A 98 14.69 -17.31 -13.92
CA VAL A 98 14.73 -16.95 -15.35
C VAL A 98 14.71 -15.43 -15.45
N GLU A 99 15.65 -14.85 -16.20
CA GLU A 99 15.67 -13.42 -16.51
C GLU A 99 15.21 -13.20 -17.95
N THR A 100 14.13 -12.43 -18.12
CA THR A 100 13.59 -12.08 -19.44
C THR A 100 13.07 -10.64 -19.45
N THR A 101 12.68 -10.13 -20.62
CA THR A 101 12.12 -8.78 -20.77
C THR A 101 10.65 -8.84 -21.20
N LEU A 102 9.86 -7.82 -20.83
CA LEU A 102 8.47 -7.71 -21.28
C LEU A 102 8.36 -7.74 -22.81
N GLY A 103 9.31 -7.13 -23.53
CA GLY A 103 9.34 -7.16 -25.00
C GLY A 103 9.52 -8.56 -25.59
N LYS A 104 10.36 -9.40 -24.98
CA LYS A 104 10.54 -10.81 -25.41
C LYS A 104 9.27 -11.63 -25.16
N LEU A 105 8.65 -11.45 -23.99
CA LEU A 105 7.38 -12.10 -23.64
C LEU A 105 6.23 -11.68 -24.57
N MET A 106 6.16 -10.39 -24.92
CA MET A 106 5.19 -9.88 -25.90
C MET A 106 5.41 -10.50 -27.28
N ALA A 107 6.66 -10.54 -27.75
CA ALA A 107 7.01 -11.16 -29.02
C ALA A 107 6.66 -12.67 -29.05
N ALA A 108 6.83 -13.38 -27.92
CA ALA A 108 6.44 -14.78 -27.81
C ALA A 108 4.92 -14.99 -27.96
N LEU A 109 4.10 -14.06 -27.46
CA LEU A 109 2.65 -14.07 -27.66
C LEU A 109 2.25 -13.71 -29.09
N GLU A 110 2.88 -12.70 -29.69
CA GLU A 110 2.56 -12.24 -31.03
C GLU A 110 2.95 -13.23 -32.14
N ARG A 111 3.86 -14.16 -31.87
CA ARG A 111 4.19 -15.28 -32.77
C ARG A 111 3.00 -16.21 -32.99
N ASP A 112 2.06 -16.27 -32.05
CA ASP A 112 0.85 -17.07 -32.21
C ASP A 112 -0.23 -16.26 -32.95
N LEU A 113 -0.36 -16.53 -34.26
CA LEU A 113 -1.27 -15.80 -35.15
C LEU A 113 -2.74 -15.86 -34.71
N LEU A 114 -3.16 -16.97 -34.09
CA LEU A 114 -4.54 -17.13 -33.60
C LEU A 114 -4.79 -16.26 -32.37
N LEU A 115 -3.87 -16.28 -31.41
CA LEU A 115 -3.95 -15.39 -30.24
C LEU A 115 -3.92 -13.92 -30.64
N LYS A 116 -3.05 -13.56 -31.59
CA LYS A 116 -2.94 -12.19 -32.09
C LYS A 116 -4.23 -11.71 -32.76
N ALA A 117 -4.92 -12.57 -33.52
CA ALA A 117 -6.20 -12.23 -34.13
C ALA A 117 -7.34 -12.13 -33.11
N GLU A 118 -7.29 -12.92 -32.04
CA GLU A 118 -8.34 -13.00 -31.03
C GLU A 118 -8.23 -11.94 -29.92
N ALA A 119 -7.02 -11.49 -29.61
CA ALA A 119 -6.74 -10.53 -28.54
C ALA A 119 -6.95 -9.09 -29.04
N LYS A 120 -7.96 -8.40 -28.49
CA LYS A 120 -8.15 -6.96 -28.73
C LYS A 120 -6.96 -6.13 -28.25
N ASP A 121 -6.33 -6.58 -27.16
CA ASP A 121 -5.18 -5.93 -26.53
C ASP A 121 -4.21 -7.03 -26.06
N PRO A 122 -3.09 -7.24 -26.78
CA PRO A 122 -2.11 -8.27 -26.44
C PRO A 122 -1.36 -7.96 -25.14
N ALA A 123 -1.22 -6.68 -24.76
CA ALA A 123 -0.55 -6.30 -23.51
C ALA A 123 -1.40 -6.68 -22.30
N LYS A 124 -2.72 -6.41 -22.34
CA LYS A 124 -3.64 -6.88 -21.28
C LYS A 124 -3.66 -8.40 -21.17
N LEU A 125 -3.56 -9.11 -22.29
CA LEU A 125 -3.49 -10.57 -22.29
C LEU A 125 -2.18 -11.09 -21.67
N LEU A 126 -1.05 -10.46 -21.99
CA LEU A 126 0.26 -10.75 -21.39
C LEU A 126 0.20 -10.63 -19.87
N ASP A 127 -0.27 -9.48 -19.38
CA ASP A 127 -0.33 -9.20 -17.94
C ASP A 127 -1.24 -10.20 -17.23
N ARG A 128 -2.42 -10.47 -17.78
CA ARG A 128 -3.34 -11.43 -17.18
C ARG A 128 -2.77 -12.85 -17.18
N ALA A 129 -2.08 -13.27 -18.23
CA ALA A 129 -1.46 -14.59 -18.32
C ALA A 129 -0.31 -14.76 -17.31
N LEU A 130 0.58 -13.77 -17.19
CA LEU A 130 1.66 -13.76 -16.19
C LEU A 130 1.10 -13.79 -14.76
N LEU A 131 0.14 -12.92 -14.45
CA LEU A 131 -0.53 -12.89 -13.15
C LEU A 131 -1.22 -14.21 -12.85
N TRP A 132 -1.84 -14.85 -13.85
CA TRP A 132 -2.48 -16.14 -13.66
C TRP A 132 -1.48 -17.25 -13.37
N LEU A 133 -0.36 -17.33 -14.10
CA LEU A 133 0.73 -18.28 -13.80
C LEU A 133 1.27 -18.08 -12.39
N HIS A 134 1.38 -16.82 -11.94
CA HIS A 134 1.78 -16.49 -10.58
C HIS A 134 0.73 -16.87 -9.53
N GLU A 135 -0.54 -16.55 -9.76
CA GLU A 135 -1.66 -16.91 -8.88
C GLU A 135 -1.81 -18.42 -8.73
N GLN A 136 -1.45 -19.20 -9.76
CA GLN A 136 -1.42 -20.66 -9.72
C GLN A 136 -0.15 -21.24 -9.08
N GLU A 137 0.82 -20.39 -8.70
CA GLU A 137 2.15 -20.78 -8.19
C GLU A 137 2.99 -21.58 -9.19
N ILE A 138 2.75 -21.41 -10.49
CA ILE A 138 3.56 -22.01 -11.55
C ILE A 138 4.87 -21.23 -11.70
N ILE A 139 4.80 -19.90 -11.56
CA ILE A 139 5.97 -19.00 -11.54
C ILE A 139 5.92 -18.08 -10.32
N ARG A 140 7.08 -17.64 -9.85
CA ARG A 140 7.20 -16.58 -8.83
C ARG A 140 7.92 -15.39 -9.45
N LEU A 141 7.22 -14.27 -9.56
CA LEU A 141 7.80 -13.03 -10.07
C LEU A 141 8.66 -12.41 -8.95
N ASN A 142 9.99 -12.54 -9.07
CA ASN A 142 10.97 -12.02 -8.12
C ASN A 142 11.36 -10.55 -8.43
N LYS A 143 11.68 -9.77 -7.39
CA LYS A 143 12.22 -8.38 -7.49
C LYS A 143 11.35 -7.35 -8.22
N GLY A 144 10.23 -6.95 -7.60
CA GLY A 144 9.74 -5.59 -7.82
C GLY A 144 9.22 -5.24 -9.22
N LEU A 145 8.56 -6.18 -9.91
CA LEU A 145 7.31 -5.79 -10.58
C LEU A 145 6.30 -5.56 -9.47
N ALA A 146 6.40 -4.37 -8.87
CA ALA A 146 5.31 -3.81 -8.10
C ALA A 146 4.06 -4.01 -8.94
N ILE A 147 3.18 -4.87 -8.45
CA ILE A 147 1.73 -4.70 -8.47
C ILE A 147 1.35 -3.58 -9.44
N PHE A 148 0.84 -3.95 -10.62
CA PHE A 148 0.05 -3.08 -11.49
C PHE A 148 -1.01 -2.39 -10.62
N ARG A 149 -0.63 -1.25 -10.02
CA ARG A 149 -1.52 -0.26 -9.46
C ARG A 149 -1.53 0.82 -10.51
N SER A 150 -2.73 1.24 -10.89
CA SER A 150 -2.98 2.35 -11.78
C SER A 150 -2.03 3.49 -11.46
N ALA A 151 -1.04 3.71 -12.32
CA ALA A 151 -0.30 4.95 -12.29
C ALA A 151 -1.26 6.01 -12.86
N MET A 152 -1.66 6.95 -12.03
CA MET A 152 -2.33 8.16 -12.50
C MET A 152 -1.43 8.79 -13.56
N THR A 153 -1.88 8.81 -14.82
CA THR A 153 -1.12 9.44 -15.90
C THR A 153 -1.35 10.95 -15.82
N ILE A 154 -0.53 11.62 -15.00
CA ILE A 154 -0.54 13.08 -14.90
C ILE A 154 0.15 13.62 -16.15
N ARG A 155 -0.64 14.15 -17.09
CA ARG A 155 -0.11 14.93 -18.22
C ARG A 155 0.28 16.31 -17.70
N LEU A 156 1.54 16.44 -17.28
CA LEU A 156 2.11 17.75 -16.93
C LEU A 156 2.15 18.58 -18.22
N ALA A 157 1.52 19.76 -18.21
CA ALA A 157 1.66 20.72 -19.29
C ALA A 157 3.16 21.02 -19.52
N GLN A 158 3.57 21.31 -20.76
CA GLN A 158 4.98 21.56 -21.12
C GLN A 158 5.61 22.73 -20.37
N GLU A 159 4.81 23.54 -19.68
CA GLU A 159 5.27 24.57 -18.78
C GLU A 159 5.89 23.94 -17.53
N LYS A 160 7.23 23.79 -17.53
CA LYS A 160 8.03 23.61 -16.32
C LYS A 160 7.97 24.89 -15.47
N ARG A 161 6.82 25.17 -14.87
CA ARG A 161 6.69 26.24 -13.88
C ARG A 161 6.94 25.66 -12.50
N ASN A 162 7.86 26.25 -11.76
CA ASN A 162 8.00 25.98 -10.34
C ASN A 162 6.78 26.55 -9.61
N PHE A 163 6.05 25.71 -8.87
CA PHE A 163 4.95 26.16 -8.04
C PHE A 163 5.47 27.06 -6.92
N LEU A 164 4.94 28.28 -6.83
CA LEU A 164 5.20 29.23 -5.76
C LEU A 164 4.17 29.02 -4.64
N LYS A 165 4.46 29.49 -3.42
CA LYS A 165 3.52 29.43 -2.29
C LYS A 165 2.14 30.03 -2.62
N ALA A 166 2.11 31.06 -3.48
CA ALA A 166 0.87 31.69 -3.96
C ALA A 166 -0.02 30.75 -4.80
N ASP A 167 0.57 29.81 -5.54
CA ASP A 167 -0.18 28.87 -6.39
C ASP A 167 -0.97 27.85 -5.55
N PHE A 168 -0.66 27.70 -4.26
CA PHE A 168 -1.35 26.81 -3.33
C PHE A 168 -2.48 27.48 -2.54
N ILE A 169 -2.75 28.78 -2.75
CA ILE A 169 -3.82 29.51 -2.02
C ILE A 169 -5.20 28.86 -2.24
N PRO A 170 -5.62 28.52 -3.48
CA PRO A 170 -6.93 27.88 -3.70
C PRO A 170 -7.03 26.51 -3.03
N LEU A 171 -5.92 25.75 -3.06
CA LEU A 171 -5.85 24.44 -2.41
C LEU A 171 -5.96 24.56 -0.88
N LYS A 172 -5.30 25.57 -0.30
CA LYS A 172 -5.40 25.87 1.13
C LYS A 172 -6.84 26.21 1.51
N GLN A 173 -7.51 27.09 0.75
CA GLN A 173 -8.91 27.45 0.98
C GLN A 173 -9.82 26.22 0.94
N HIS A 174 -9.63 25.33 -0.04
CA HIS A 174 -10.38 24.08 -0.12
C HIS A 174 -10.20 23.20 1.13
N TYR A 175 -8.97 23.03 1.61
CA TYR A 175 -8.72 22.28 2.84
C TYR A 175 -9.31 22.95 4.07
N ASP A 176 -9.20 24.27 4.18
CA ASP A 176 -9.79 25.04 5.29
C ASP A 176 -11.33 24.86 5.32
N GLU A 177 -11.99 24.84 4.16
CA GLU A 177 -13.42 24.54 4.04
C GLU A 177 -13.77 23.11 4.44
N GLN A 178 -13.00 22.11 3.99
CA GLN A 178 -13.22 20.72 4.37
C GLN A 178 -13.10 20.51 5.88
N ILE A 179 -12.13 21.16 6.53
CA ILE A 179 -11.94 21.07 7.98
C ILE A 179 -13.18 21.60 8.70
N VAL A 180 -13.73 22.74 8.26
CA VAL A 180 -14.96 23.29 8.84
C VAL A 180 -16.11 22.29 8.69
N GLN A 181 -16.31 21.71 7.50
CA GLN A 181 -17.38 20.74 7.25
C GLN A 181 -17.31 19.52 8.17
N ILE A 182 -16.10 19.00 8.43
CA ILE A 182 -15.89 17.88 9.35
C ILE A 182 -16.35 18.27 10.76
N HIS A 183 -15.99 19.46 11.25
CA HIS A 183 -16.40 19.93 12.58
C HIS A 183 -17.91 20.14 12.67
N VAL A 184 -18.53 20.68 11.61
CA VAL A 184 -20.00 20.79 11.50
C VAL A 184 -20.66 19.42 11.59
N MET A 185 -20.12 18.42 10.90
CA MET A 185 -20.65 17.06 10.92
C MET A 185 -20.54 16.43 12.32
N VAL A 186 -19.41 16.63 13.01
CA VAL A 186 -19.22 16.16 14.39
C VAL A 186 -20.25 16.80 15.32
N GLU A 187 -20.45 18.11 15.21
CA GLU A 187 -21.43 18.85 16.02
C GLU A 187 -22.87 18.37 15.73
N TYR A 188 -23.21 18.14 14.46
CA TYR A 188 -24.48 17.56 14.04
C TYR A 188 -24.71 16.18 14.69
N VAL A 189 -23.72 15.29 14.66
CA VAL A 189 -23.82 13.95 15.26
C VAL A 189 -23.97 14.06 16.78
N GLN A 190 -23.14 14.86 17.45
CA GLN A 190 -23.19 15.02 18.91
C GLN A 190 -24.55 15.55 19.38
N ARG A 191 -25.11 16.54 18.69
CA ARG A 191 -26.45 17.05 18.98
C ARG A 191 -27.56 16.10 18.55
N GLY A 192 -27.37 15.36 17.47
CA GLY A 192 -28.34 14.35 17.02
C GLY A 192 -28.50 13.21 18.02
N LEU A 193 -27.42 12.88 18.74
CA LEU A 193 -27.43 11.90 19.83
C LEU A 193 -28.20 12.39 21.07
N SER A 194 -28.23 13.71 21.34
CA SER A 194 -28.96 14.27 22.47
C SER A 194 -30.40 14.68 22.11
N ALA A 195 -30.57 15.47 21.05
CA ALA A 195 -31.84 15.98 20.57
C ALA A 195 -31.83 16.17 19.03
N MET A 196 -32.44 15.24 18.30
CA MET A 196 -32.50 15.26 16.83
C MET A 196 -33.06 16.58 16.25
N ALA A 197 -33.98 17.23 16.96
CA ALA A 197 -34.54 18.52 16.55
C ALA A 197 -33.48 19.64 16.48
N GLU A 198 -32.46 19.63 17.35
CA GLU A 198 -31.36 20.58 17.29
C GLU A 198 -30.42 20.30 16.12
N ALA A 199 -30.13 19.02 15.86
CA ALA A 199 -29.31 18.62 14.73
C ALA A 199 -29.93 19.04 13.39
N LEU A 200 -31.25 18.89 13.24
CA LEU A 200 -31.98 19.36 12.07
C LEU A 200 -31.92 20.89 11.91
N ARG A 201 -32.03 21.65 13.01
CA ARG A 201 -31.87 23.13 12.98
C ARG A 201 -30.47 23.53 12.56
N LEU A 202 -29.43 22.86 13.08
CA LEU A 202 -28.04 23.08 12.68
C LEU A 202 -27.86 22.82 11.18
N ALA A 203 -28.36 21.71 10.66
CA ALA A 203 -28.27 21.38 9.25
C ALA A 203 -29.00 22.42 8.37
N MET A 204 -30.18 22.88 8.78
CA MET A 204 -30.90 23.94 8.07
C MET A 204 -30.14 25.27 8.08
N ASP A 205 -29.58 25.66 9.23
CA ASP A 205 -28.83 26.89 9.38
C ASP A 205 -27.52 26.86 8.59
N TYR A 206 -26.88 25.70 8.44
CA TYR A 206 -25.68 25.53 7.62
C TYR A 206 -25.89 25.94 6.16
N PHE A 207 -27.08 25.69 5.60
CA PHE A 207 -27.42 26.07 4.22
C PHE A 207 -28.03 27.48 4.11
N LYS A 208 -28.50 28.07 5.21
CA LYS A 208 -29.25 29.35 5.20
C LYS A 208 -28.44 30.54 5.68
N LEU A 209 -27.60 30.37 6.70
CA LEU A 209 -26.85 31.46 7.32
C LEU A 209 -25.56 31.73 6.59
N GLN A 210 -25.07 32.97 6.68
CA GLN A 210 -23.70 33.28 6.25
C GLN A 210 -22.69 32.60 7.19
N ARG A 211 -21.53 32.22 6.66
CA ARG A 211 -20.50 31.45 7.39
C ARG A 211 -20.16 32.02 8.77
N ALA A 212 -19.93 33.33 8.86
CA ALA A 212 -19.54 33.98 10.11
C ALA A 212 -20.65 33.87 11.18
N GLU A 213 -21.89 34.08 10.76
CA GLU A 213 -23.08 33.97 11.62
C GLU A 213 -23.33 32.51 12.04
N PHE A 214 -23.18 31.56 11.11
CA PHE A 214 -23.29 30.14 11.41
C PHE A 214 -22.24 29.70 12.44
N LEU A 215 -20.97 30.07 12.24
CA LEU A 215 -19.88 29.71 13.15
C LEU A 215 -20.09 30.32 14.54
N SER A 216 -20.45 31.61 14.62
CA SER A 216 -20.73 32.27 15.89
C SER A 216 -21.87 31.60 16.66
N ARG A 217 -22.90 31.11 15.95
CA ARG A 217 -24.08 30.50 16.55
C ARG A 217 -23.88 29.06 16.98
N TRP A 218 -23.23 28.24 16.14
CA TRP A 218 -23.17 26.79 16.33
C TRP A 218 -21.81 26.28 16.81
N LEU A 219 -20.72 27.04 16.58
CA LEU A 219 -19.36 26.67 16.95
C LEU A 219 -18.62 27.85 17.65
N PRO A 220 -19.19 28.45 18.72
CA PRO A 220 -18.53 29.53 19.46
C PRO A 220 -17.19 29.07 20.04
N ASP A 221 -16.20 29.96 20.08
CA ASP A 221 -14.84 29.74 20.61
C ASP A 221 -13.97 28.68 19.90
N ARG A 222 -14.46 28.08 18.80
CA ARG A 222 -13.74 27.05 18.05
C ARG A 222 -12.93 27.55 16.86
N GLU A 223 -12.80 28.86 16.62
CA GLU A 223 -12.00 29.36 15.48
C GLU A 223 -10.55 28.83 15.45
N LYS A 224 -9.93 28.73 16.63
CA LYS A 224 -8.58 28.15 16.77
C LYS A 224 -8.55 26.62 16.62
N GLU A 225 -9.68 25.95 16.85
CA GLU A 225 -9.83 24.50 16.63
C GLU A 225 -10.15 24.19 15.16
N LEU A 226 -10.96 25.03 14.51
CA LEU A 226 -11.33 24.96 13.10
C LEU A 226 -10.14 25.23 12.17
N ALA A 227 -9.12 25.96 12.63
CA ALA A 227 -7.86 26.11 11.92
C ALA A 227 -6.96 24.85 11.99
N ARG A 228 -7.25 23.90 12.87
CA ARG A 228 -6.42 22.71 13.09
C ARG A 228 -6.95 21.55 12.27
N GLN A 229 -6.06 20.85 11.58
CA GLN A 229 -6.41 19.69 10.76
C GLN A 229 -6.64 18.41 11.61
N THR A 230 -6.92 18.49 12.91
CA THR A 230 -7.01 17.35 13.84
C THR A 230 -8.15 17.53 14.83
N THR A 231 -8.61 16.45 15.47
CA THR A 231 -9.67 16.56 16.50
C THR A 231 -9.14 17.17 17.81
N PRO A 232 -9.97 17.86 18.60
CA PRO A 232 -9.58 18.41 19.90
C PRO A 232 -9.01 17.35 20.86
N GLU A 233 -9.56 16.14 20.85
CA GLU A 233 -9.09 15.02 21.68
C GLU A 233 -7.67 14.58 21.28
N SER A 234 -7.43 14.46 19.96
CA SER A 234 -6.13 14.12 19.40
C SER A 234 -5.09 15.18 19.73
N TRP A 235 -5.46 16.47 19.61
CA TRP A 235 -4.60 17.58 20.00
C TRP A 235 -4.23 17.54 21.48
N ARG A 236 -5.23 17.35 22.36
CA ARG A 236 -5.01 17.22 23.81
C ARG A 236 -4.07 16.07 24.14
N ALA A 237 -4.27 14.92 23.52
CA ALA A 237 -3.45 13.73 23.72
C ALA A 237 -2.01 13.90 23.22
N ILE A 238 -1.80 14.57 22.08
CA ILE A 238 -0.48 14.66 21.43
C ILE A 238 0.33 15.86 21.93
N VAL A 239 -0.30 17.01 22.14
CA VAL A 239 0.42 18.26 22.47
C VAL A 239 0.27 18.57 23.95
N GLU A 240 -0.97 18.73 24.43
CA GLU A 240 -1.20 19.26 25.78
C GLU A 240 -0.73 18.31 26.87
N SER A 241 -0.88 16.99 26.68
CA SER A 241 -0.46 15.95 27.63
C SER A 241 1.03 15.97 27.99
N LEU A 242 1.89 16.62 27.19
CA LEU A 242 3.30 16.79 27.50
C LEU A 242 3.53 17.61 28.78
N ASN A 243 2.57 18.46 29.18
CA ASN A 243 2.62 19.29 30.40
C ASN A 243 3.91 20.10 30.56
N ASN A 244 4.59 20.40 29.44
CA ASN A 244 5.82 21.18 29.41
C ASN A 244 5.81 22.09 28.17
N PRO A 245 5.83 23.42 28.35
CA PRO A 245 5.67 24.37 27.23
C PRO A 245 6.82 24.30 26.23
N THR A 246 8.05 23.96 26.66
CA THR A 246 9.20 23.80 25.77
C THR A 246 9.05 22.56 24.91
N GLN A 247 8.61 21.44 25.49
CA GLN A 247 8.35 20.21 24.74
C GLN A 247 7.19 20.38 23.75
N GLN A 248 6.12 21.08 24.14
CA GLN A 248 5.01 21.43 23.27
C GLN A 248 5.51 22.22 22.06
N LYS A 249 6.31 23.28 22.27
CA LYS A 249 6.90 24.07 21.18
C LYS A 249 7.76 23.24 20.23
N ILE A 250 8.57 22.31 20.76
CA ILE A 250 9.39 21.40 19.93
C ILE A 250 8.49 20.48 19.09
N VAL A 251 7.41 19.96 19.68
CA VAL A 251 6.48 19.04 19.00
C VAL A 251 5.63 19.75 17.95
N THR A 252 5.26 21.02 18.16
CA THR A 252 4.42 21.81 17.25
C THR A 252 5.20 22.63 16.23
N ASP A 253 6.53 22.47 16.17
CA ASP A 253 7.39 23.21 15.25
C ASP A 253 6.98 23.00 13.78
N ASP A 254 6.72 24.07 13.04
CA ASP A 254 6.15 24.06 11.68
C ASP A 254 7.19 24.29 10.58
N ARG A 255 8.49 24.25 10.92
CA ARG A 255 9.56 24.43 9.94
C ARG A 255 9.70 23.19 9.05
N ASP A 256 9.01 23.19 7.91
CA ASP A 256 8.92 22.10 6.91
C ASP A 256 10.26 21.53 6.37
N ARG A 257 11.40 22.23 6.58
CA ARG A 257 12.71 21.83 6.04
C ARG A 257 13.88 22.07 7.00
N ALA A 258 13.63 22.17 8.30
CA ALA A 258 14.69 22.39 9.28
C ALA A 258 15.18 21.07 9.89
N ASN A 259 16.50 20.87 9.88
CA ASN A 259 17.13 19.85 10.71
C ASN A 259 17.11 20.34 12.17
N VAL A 260 16.46 19.59 13.06
CA VAL A 260 16.32 19.97 14.47
C VAL A 260 17.15 19.03 15.35
N LEU A 261 17.99 19.61 16.20
CA LEU A 261 18.77 18.89 17.21
C LEU A 261 18.23 19.21 18.61
N ILE A 262 17.89 18.18 19.38
CA ILE A 262 17.38 18.32 20.75
C ILE A 262 18.44 17.89 21.76
N LEU A 263 19.09 18.87 22.39
CA LEU A 263 20.02 18.67 23.50
C LEU A 263 19.26 18.76 24.82
N ALA A 264 19.47 17.78 25.70
CA ALA A 264 18.76 17.68 26.98
C ALA A 264 19.48 16.66 27.88
N GLY A 265 19.34 16.78 29.19
CA GLY A 265 19.92 15.84 30.15
C GLY A 265 19.21 14.47 30.16
N PRO A 266 19.77 13.47 30.88
CA PRO A 266 19.06 12.22 31.16
C PRO A 266 17.73 12.48 31.87
N GLY A 267 16.72 11.64 31.64
CA GLY A 267 15.39 11.78 32.27
C GLY A 267 14.49 12.91 31.74
N SER A 268 15.01 13.81 30.89
CA SER A 268 14.27 14.96 30.32
C SER A 268 13.13 14.62 29.33
N GLY A 269 12.87 13.33 29.08
CA GLY A 269 11.78 12.89 28.22
C GLY A 269 12.06 12.97 26.72
N LYS A 270 13.32 12.96 26.25
CA LYS A 270 13.69 12.98 24.82
C LYS A 270 12.88 11.99 23.96
N THR A 271 12.79 10.74 24.42
CA THR A 271 12.05 9.69 23.71
C THR A 271 10.55 9.99 23.67
N ARG A 272 10.00 10.61 24.73
CA ARG A 272 8.61 11.07 24.76
C ARG A 272 8.40 12.18 23.73
N VAL A 273 9.26 13.19 23.71
CA VAL A 273 9.20 14.28 22.72
C VAL A 273 9.27 13.74 21.28
N LEU A 274 10.15 12.78 21.00
CA LEU A 274 10.27 12.15 19.68
C LEU A 274 8.96 11.47 19.25
N VAL A 275 8.37 10.65 20.13
CA VAL A 275 7.12 9.95 19.86
C VAL A 275 5.98 10.95 19.60
N HIS A 276 5.85 11.96 20.45
CA HIS A 276 4.82 12.99 20.31
C HIS A 276 5.01 13.82 19.03
N ARG A 277 6.26 14.08 18.62
CA ARG A 277 6.57 14.75 17.35
C ARG A 277 6.13 13.91 16.15
N ILE A 278 6.41 12.61 16.14
CA ILE A 278 5.95 11.72 15.06
C ILE A 278 4.41 11.68 15.02
N ALA A 279 3.77 11.56 16.18
CA ALA A 279 2.31 11.59 16.29
C ALA A 279 1.72 12.90 15.75
N TYR A 280 2.36 14.04 16.07
CA TYR A 280 1.98 15.35 15.57
C TYR A 280 2.08 15.43 14.04
N LEU A 281 3.19 15.01 13.46
CA LEU A 281 3.36 15.01 12.00
C LEU A 281 2.27 14.19 11.30
N VAL A 282 1.93 13.01 11.84
CA VAL A 282 0.92 12.13 11.26
C VAL A 282 -0.51 12.68 11.44
N ARG A 283 -0.90 13.07 12.65
CA ARG A 283 -2.30 13.42 12.97
C ARG A 283 -2.64 14.89 12.74
N VAL A 284 -1.67 15.78 12.89
CA VAL A 284 -1.84 17.23 12.78
C VAL A 284 -1.22 17.74 11.49
N GLY A 285 0.02 17.35 11.18
CA GLY A 285 0.69 17.69 9.93
C GLY A 285 0.19 16.91 8.71
N ARG A 286 -0.67 15.89 8.90
CA ARG A 286 -1.21 15.01 7.85
C ARG A 286 -0.14 14.36 6.97
N GLU A 287 1.06 14.17 7.52
CA GLU A 287 2.14 13.49 6.85
C GLU A 287 1.84 12.01 6.66
N ASN A 288 2.21 11.46 5.51
CA ASN A 288 2.02 10.05 5.24
C ASN A 288 2.87 9.23 6.24
N PRO A 289 2.26 8.37 7.09
CA PRO A 289 3.00 7.58 8.07
C PRO A 289 4.13 6.76 7.47
N ARG A 290 3.96 6.29 6.23
CA ARG A 290 4.99 5.50 5.50
C ARG A 290 6.21 6.32 5.08
N GLY A 291 6.11 7.64 5.08
CA GLY A 291 7.23 8.56 4.86
C GLY A 291 8.07 8.81 6.11
N VAL A 292 7.62 8.33 7.29
CA VAL A 292 8.31 8.60 8.56
C VAL A 292 9.19 7.41 8.97
N LEU A 293 10.48 7.69 9.19
CA LEU A 293 11.48 6.75 9.70
C LEU A 293 11.98 7.20 11.08
N ALA A 294 11.84 6.33 12.08
CA ALA A 294 12.41 6.51 13.40
C ALA A 294 13.52 5.47 13.65
N LEU A 295 14.73 5.95 13.95
CA LEU A 295 15.87 5.10 14.26
C LEU A 295 16.15 5.07 15.76
N ALA A 296 16.30 3.86 16.29
CA ALA A 296 16.65 3.61 17.68
C ALA A 296 17.99 2.87 17.78
N TYR A 297 18.69 3.08 18.89
CA TYR A 297 19.98 2.42 19.13
C TYR A 297 19.83 0.90 19.33
N ASN A 298 18.84 0.47 20.11
CA ASN A 298 18.59 -0.93 20.43
C ASN A 298 17.16 -1.39 20.10
N ARG A 299 16.94 -2.71 20.09
CA ARG A 299 15.63 -3.31 19.75
C ARG A 299 14.55 -2.95 20.77
N HIS A 300 14.91 -2.89 22.06
CA HIS A 300 13.97 -2.56 23.13
C HIS A 300 13.37 -1.16 22.92
N ALA A 301 14.21 -0.16 22.65
CA ALA A 301 13.78 1.21 22.38
C ALA A 301 12.90 1.29 21.12
N ALA A 302 13.22 0.53 20.06
CA ALA A 302 12.36 0.47 18.88
C ALA A 302 10.97 -0.13 19.17
N VAL A 303 10.89 -1.15 20.03
CA VAL A 303 9.61 -1.73 20.48
C VAL A 303 8.84 -0.74 21.35
N GLU A 304 9.52 -0.07 22.28
CA GLU A 304 8.92 0.93 23.15
C GLU A 304 8.36 2.13 22.36
N ILE A 305 9.11 2.64 21.38
CA ILE A 305 8.65 3.71 20.49
C ILE A 305 7.40 3.26 19.72
N ARG A 306 7.39 2.04 19.15
CA ARG A 306 6.21 1.50 18.47
C ARG A 306 5.00 1.42 19.38
N ARG A 307 5.16 0.87 20.58
CA ARG A 307 4.07 0.76 21.55
C ARG A 307 3.48 2.14 21.87
N ARG A 308 4.34 3.11 22.22
CA ARG A 308 3.88 4.46 22.55
C ARG A 308 3.21 5.17 21.37
N LEU A 309 3.68 4.93 20.14
CA LEU A 309 2.99 5.42 18.94
C LEU A 309 1.63 4.76 18.77
N THR A 310 1.51 3.45 18.93
CA THR A 310 0.21 2.76 18.88
C THR A 310 -0.75 3.29 19.93
N ASP A 311 -0.27 3.56 21.15
CA ASP A 311 -1.09 4.14 22.23
C ASP A 311 -1.60 5.56 21.88
N LEU A 312 -0.82 6.35 21.13
CA LEU A 312 -1.17 7.75 20.80
C LEU A 312 -1.97 7.92 19.50
N ILE A 313 -1.67 7.13 18.46
CA ILE A 313 -2.25 7.30 17.12
C ILE A 313 -2.90 6.04 16.56
N GLY A 314 -2.95 4.94 17.32
CA GLY A 314 -3.68 3.73 16.94
C GLY A 314 -3.13 3.06 15.67
N ASP A 315 -4.02 2.73 14.74
CA ASP A 315 -3.68 2.01 13.51
C ASP A 315 -2.69 2.76 12.61
N ASP A 316 -2.67 4.09 12.64
CA ASP A 316 -1.74 4.90 11.85
C ASP A 316 -0.27 4.61 12.23
N ALA A 317 -0.01 4.17 13.46
CA ALA A 317 1.32 3.78 13.93
C ALA A 317 1.91 2.60 13.11
N LYS A 318 1.07 1.73 12.55
CA LYS A 318 1.53 0.60 11.71
C LYS A 318 2.21 1.06 10.42
N GLY A 319 1.91 2.27 9.97
CA GLY A 319 2.55 2.87 8.80
C GLY A 319 3.95 3.45 9.08
N VAL A 320 4.25 3.79 10.34
CA VAL A 320 5.54 4.39 10.73
C VAL A 320 6.63 3.33 10.76
N THR A 321 7.74 3.59 10.06
CA THR A 321 8.89 2.67 10.07
C THR A 321 9.77 2.95 11.28
N VAL A 322 9.74 2.08 12.28
CA VAL A 322 10.61 2.16 13.47
C VAL A 322 11.63 1.03 13.45
N LEU A 323 12.92 1.34 13.31
CA LEU A 323 13.98 0.34 13.13
C LEU A 323 15.20 0.66 13.99
N THR A 324 16.06 -0.33 14.21
CA THR A 324 17.44 -0.07 14.61
C THR A 324 18.29 0.22 13.37
N CYS A 325 19.47 0.84 13.55
CA CYS A 325 20.40 1.06 12.44
C CYS A 325 20.72 -0.25 11.69
N HIS A 326 20.95 -1.34 12.43
CA HIS A 326 21.19 -2.66 11.86
C HIS A 326 19.99 -3.19 11.06
N ALA A 327 18.78 -3.04 11.60
CA ALA A 327 17.57 -3.50 10.92
C ALA A 327 17.27 -2.67 9.66
N LEU A 328 17.57 -1.37 9.68
CA LEU A 328 17.50 -0.52 8.49
C LEU A 328 18.51 -0.99 7.44
N ALA A 329 19.77 -1.20 7.82
CA ALA A 329 20.81 -1.67 6.90
C ALA A 329 20.42 -2.98 6.23
N MET A 330 19.98 -3.99 7.00
CA MET A 330 19.50 -5.27 6.48
C MET A 330 18.32 -5.11 5.50
N ARG A 331 17.37 -4.22 5.83
CA ARG A 331 16.21 -3.94 4.98
C ARG A 331 16.61 -3.28 3.65
N LEU A 332 17.62 -2.41 3.66
CA LEU A 332 18.14 -1.76 2.46
C LEU A 332 18.89 -2.74 1.56
N VAL A 333 19.67 -3.66 2.13
CA VAL A 333 20.42 -4.67 1.35
C VAL A 333 19.58 -5.89 0.94
N GLY A 334 18.33 -5.98 1.40
CA GLY A 334 17.44 -7.11 1.09
C GLY A 334 17.88 -8.44 1.71
N ALA A 335 18.70 -8.39 2.78
CA ALA A 335 19.19 -9.58 3.47
C ALA A 335 18.22 -9.98 4.60
N SER A 336 17.77 -11.23 4.58
CA SER A 336 17.03 -11.86 5.68
C SER A 336 17.91 -12.95 6.29
N PHE A 337 18.44 -12.72 7.49
CA PHE A 337 19.21 -13.73 8.22
C PHE A 337 18.29 -14.54 9.14
N ALA A 338 17.39 -15.34 8.55
CA ALA A 338 16.65 -16.34 9.29
C ALA A 338 17.53 -17.54 9.72
N GLU A 339 18.71 -17.72 9.10
CA GLU A 339 19.57 -18.90 9.30
C GLU A 339 20.98 -18.63 9.85
N ARG A 340 21.39 -17.38 10.08
CA ARG A 340 22.72 -17.07 10.66
C ARG A 340 22.57 -16.47 12.05
N ALA A 341 22.42 -17.36 13.03
CA ALA A 341 22.59 -17.01 14.43
C ALA A 341 24.07 -16.66 14.67
N VAL A 342 24.31 -15.52 15.32
CA VAL A 342 25.60 -14.91 15.64
C VAL A 342 26.23 -14.13 14.47
N MET A 343 26.24 -12.80 14.61
CA MET A 343 27.07 -11.93 13.81
C MET A 343 28.29 -11.51 14.62
N ASP A 344 29.45 -11.73 14.02
CA ASP A 344 30.69 -11.02 14.30
C ASP A 344 30.62 -9.59 13.74
N GLU A 345 31.30 -8.65 14.39
CA GLU A 345 31.30 -7.21 14.06
C GLU A 345 31.80 -6.96 12.63
N ASP A 346 32.68 -7.83 12.14
CA ASP A 346 33.25 -7.76 10.79
C ASP A 346 32.26 -8.14 9.69
N ALA A 347 31.35 -9.08 9.95
CA ALA A 347 30.28 -9.42 9.02
C ALA A 347 29.31 -8.23 8.83
N PHE A 348 29.11 -7.43 9.88
CA PHE A 348 28.27 -6.22 9.79
C PHE A 348 28.95 -5.11 8.99
N ARG A 349 30.25 -4.90 9.22
CA ARG A 349 31.05 -3.93 8.46
C ARG A 349 31.09 -4.27 6.97
N ALA A 350 31.13 -5.56 6.62
CA ALA A 350 31.08 -6.00 5.22
C ALA A 350 29.75 -5.65 4.54
N VAL A 351 28.61 -5.88 5.21
CA VAL A 351 27.27 -5.53 4.70
C VAL A 351 27.12 -4.00 4.58
N LEU A 352 27.60 -3.23 5.55
CA LEU A 352 27.61 -1.77 5.48
C LEU A 352 28.47 -1.24 4.33
N ARG A 353 29.64 -1.85 4.07
CA ARG A 353 30.45 -1.50 2.90
C ARG A 353 29.71 -1.78 1.60
N GLN A 354 29.04 -2.93 1.47
CA GLN A 354 28.19 -3.21 0.30
C GLN A 354 27.06 -2.20 0.10
N ALA A 355 26.44 -1.73 1.20
CA ALA A 355 25.41 -0.69 1.15
C ALA A 355 25.97 0.71 0.85
N ALA A 356 27.23 0.98 1.25
CA ALA A 356 27.90 2.26 1.07
C ALA A 356 28.73 2.36 -0.22
N VAL A 357 28.95 1.26 -0.96
CA VAL A 357 29.53 1.33 -2.31
C VAL A 357 28.54 2.11 -3.18
N PRO A 358 28.91 3.29 -3.68
CA PRO A 358 28.00 4.11 -4.45
C PRO A 358 27.82 3.46 -5.82
N SER A 359 26.77 2.65 -5.97
CA SER A 359 26.11 2.50 -7.27
C SER A 359 25.28 3.76 -7.58
N PHE A 360 25.87 4.94 -7.32
CA PHE A 360 25.45 6.21 -7.89
C PHE A 360 25.83 6.14 -9.37
N ARG A 361 24.97 5.50 -10.17
CA ARG A 361 24.94 5.84 -11.60
C ARG A 361 24.53 7.30 -11.66
N ARG A 362 25.53 8.16 -11.89
CA ARG A 362 25.37 9.55 -12.37
C ARG A 362 24.20 9.59 -13.35
N PHE A 363 23.06 10.12 -12.92
CA PHE A 363 22.13 10.73 -13.86
C PHE A 363 22.75 12.06 -14.24
N ALA A 364 23.53 12.03 -15.32
CA ALA A 364 23.91 13.23 -16.03
C ALA A 364 22.63 13.84 -16.61
N TRP A 365 22.30 15.05 -16.17
CA TRP A 365 21.37 15.91 -16.88
C TRP A 365 22.06 16.34 -18.18
N LYS A 366 21.48 15.95 -19.31
CA LYS A 366 21.58 16.68 -20.58
C LYS A 366 20.17 16.98 -21.04
#